data_AF-A0A960PLS7-F1
#
_entry.id   AF-A0A960PLS7-F1
#
_cell.length_a   1.000
_cell.length_b   1.000
_cell.length_c   1.000
_cell.angle_alpha   90.00
_cell.angle_beta   90.00
_cell.angle_gamma   90.00
#
_symmetry.space_group_name_H-M   'P 1'
#
loop_
_entity.id
_entity.type
_entity.pdbx_description
1 polymer ?
#
loop_
_entity_poly.entity_id
_entity_poly.type
_entity_poly.pdbx_seq_one_letter_code
_entity_poly.pdbx_strand_id
1 'polypeptide(L)' 'TSPHCPIAAYSIGSTALAIQPHPEFTPLVSKGLLEIRRPIIGDEIVDAAEASLASEPDNEAFGNWMISFLREAIRSDRP' A
#
# COMPACT_ATOMS: atom_id res chain seq x y z
N THR A 1 5.57 -7.92 2.17
CA THR A 1 5.99 -7.65 3.57
C THR A 1 7.40 -7.09 3.53
N SER A 2 7.91 -6.53 4.63
CA SER A 2 9.30 -6.06 4.72
C SER A 2 9.87 -6.33 6.11
N PRO A 3 11.21 -6.23 6.32
CA PRO A 3 11.80 -6.36 7.64
C PRO A 3 11.21 -5.41 8.70
N HIS A 4 10.72 -4.24 8.27
CA HIS A 4 10.12 -3.23 9.14
C HIS A 4 8.58 -3.32 9.22
N CYS A 5 7.96 -4.19 8.40
CA CYS A 5 6.52 -4.44 8.38
C CYS A 5 6.26 -5.91 8.01
N PRO A 6 6.27 -6.82 9.01
CA PRO A 6 6.12 -8.25 8.75
C PRO A 6 4.71 -8.61 8.25
N ILE A 7 3.69 -7.82 8.61
CA ILE A 7 2.30 -7.99 8.16
C ILE A 7 1.90 -6.75 7.37
N ALA A 8 1.98 -6.84 6.05
CA ALA A 8 1.61 -5.73 5.15
C ALA A 8 0.12 -5.71 4.79
N ALA A 9 -0.56 -6.85 4.90
CA ALA A 9 -1.99 -6.97 4.65
C ALA A 9 -2.55 -8.20 5.38
N TYR A 10 -3.83 -8.16 5.75
CA TYR A 10 -4.58 -9.30 6.27
C TYR A 10 -6.08 -9.13 6.01
N SER A 11 -6.84 -10.22 6.11
CA SER A 11 -8.30 -10.18 6.12
C SER A 11 -8.88 -10.86 7.36
N ILE A 12 -10.09 -10.45 7.74
CA ILE A 12 -10.92 -11.12 8.74
C ILE A 12 -12.07 -11.76 7.99
N GLY A 13 -11.97 -13.07 7.74
CA GLY A 13 -12.90 -13.78 6.86
C GLY A 13 -13.10 -13.04 5.53
N SER A 14 -14.36 -12.85 5.14
CA SER A 14 -14.78 -12.04 4.00
C SER A 14 -15.38 -10.68 4.42
N THR A 15 -15.20 -10.25 5.68
CA THR A 15 -15.85 -9.03 6.22
C THR A 15 -14.93 -7.82 6.28
N ALA A 16 -13.62 -8.01 6.45
CA ALA A 16 -12.66 -6.92 6.44
C ALA A 16 -11.37 -7.30 5.70
N LEU A 17 -10.83 -6.34 4.93
CA LEU A 17 -9.51 -6.36 4.34
C LEU A 17 -8.75 -5.13 4.83
N ALA A 18 -7.57 -5.34 5.40
CA ALA A 18 -6.68 -4.27 5.84
C ALA A 18 -5.36 -4.37 5.08
N ILE A 19 -4.90 -3.23 4.55
CA ILE A 19 -3.63 -3.09 3.84
C ILE A 19 -2.86 -1.91 4.43
N GLN A 20 -1.55 -2.10 4.64
CA GLN A 20 -0.64 -1.03 5.07
C GLN A 20 -0.08 -0.22 3.88
N PRO A 21 0.26 -0.82 2.73
CA PRO A 21 0.70 -0.05 1.57
C PRO A 21 -0.41 0.85 1.04
N HIS A 22 -0.02 1.89 0.31
CA HIS A 22 -0.91 2.83 -0.35
C HIS A 22 -0.98 2.55 -1.87
N PRO A 23 -1.72 1.53 -2.34
CA PRO A 23 -1.85 1.23 -3.77
C PRO A 23 -2.61 2.32 -4.55
N GLU A 24 -3.13 3.34 -3.86
CA GLU A 24 -3.71 4.54 -4.44
C GLU A 24 -2.67 5.62 -4.74
N PHE A 25 -1.43 5.49 -4.25
CA PHE A 25 -0.39 6.48 -4.48
C PHE A 25 0.29 6.31 -5.83
N THR A 26 0.63 7.45 -6.43
CA THR A 26 1.55 7.55 -7.55
C THR A 26 2.94 7.97 -7.05
N PRO A 27 4.00 7.81 -7.87
CA PRO A 27 5.32 8.37 -7.54
C PRO A 27 5.29 9.87 -7.25
N LEU A 28 4.44 10.62 -7.97
CA LEU A 28 4.28 12.06 -7.76
C LEU A 28 3.72 12.39 -6.37
N VAL A 29 2.66 11.69 -5.95
CA VAL A 29 2.06 11.88 -4.61
C VAL A 29 3.09 11.50 -3.53
N SER A 30 3.77 10.37 -3.71
CA SER A 30 4.77 9.89 -2.76
C SER A 30 5.92 10.88 -2.61
N LYS A 31 6.43 11.44 -3.71
CA LYS A 31 7.48 12.47 -3.70
C LYS A 31 7.03 13.73 -2.95
N GLY A 32 5.83 14.25 -3.23
CA GLY A 32 5.32 15.43 -2.53
C GLY A 32 5.21 15.20 -1.01
N LEU A 33 4.77 14.01 -0.59
CA LEU A 33 4.68 13.67 0.84
C LEU A 33 6.06 13.55 1.50
N LEU A 34 7.05 13.02 0.78
CA LEU A 34 8.44 12.91 1.22
C LEU A 34 9.06 14.30 1.43
N GLU A 35 8.90 15.22 0.46
CA GLU A 35 9.39 16.60 0.57
C GLU A 35 8.77 17.34 1.77
N ILE A 36 7.45 17.24 1.94
CA ILE A 36 6.73 17.88 3.07
C ILE A 36 7.21 17.33 4.43
N ARG A 37 7.51 16.03 4.51
CA ARG A 37 7.89 15.36 5.76
C ARG A 37 9.39 15.28 5.99
N ARG A 38 10.21 15.73 5.05
CA ARG A 38 11.68 15.73 5.15
C ARG A 38 12.22 16.32 6.45
N PRO A 39 11.68 17.41 7.02
CA PRO A 39 12.15 17.94 8.31
C PRO A 39 11.98 16.99 9.50
N ILE A 40 11.05 16.03 9.41
CA ILE A 40 10.74 15.07 10.48
C ILE A 40 11.39 13.70 10.20
N ILE A 41 11.48 13.31 8.93
CA ILE A 41 12.02 12.01 8.50
C ILE A 41 13.57 12.04 8.41
N GLY A 42 14.15 13.18 8.03
CA GLY A 42 15.59 13.34 7.82
C GLY A 42 16.04 13.00 6.39
N ASP A 43 17.11 13.67 5.95
CA ASP A 43 17.53 13.65 4.54
C ASP A 43 17.90 12.26 4.02
N GLU A 44 18.66 11.49 4.79
CA GLU A 44 19.14 10.16 4.38
C GLU A 44 17.97 9.21 4.02
N ILE A 45 16.94 9.17 4.87
CA ILE A 45 15.78 8.30 4.66
C ILE A 45 14.94 8.81 3.49
N VAL A 46 14.78 10.13 3.36
CA VAL A 46 14.01 10.70 2.25
C VAL A 46 14.71 10.46 0.91
N ASP A 47 16.03 10.65 0.84
CA ASP A 47 16.78 10.44 -0.40
C ASP A 47 16.73 8.98 -0.85
N ALA A 48 16.83 8.03 0.08
CA ALA A 48 16.65 6.61 -0.21
C ALA A 48 15.22 6.29 -0.68
N ALA A 49 14.20 6.90 -0.06
CA ALA A 49 12.81 6.73 -0.46
C ALA A 49 12.53 7.33 -1.84
N GLU A 50 13.03 8.52 -2.14
CA GLU A 50 12.91 9.16 -3.45
C GLU A 50 13.59 8.33 -4.55
N ALA A 51 14.77 7.76 -4.30
CA ALA A 51 15.43 6.86 -5.23
C ALA A 51 14.60 5.60 -5.53
N SER A 52 13.86 5.09 -4.54
CA SER A 52 12.99 3.92 -4.74
C SER A 52 11.80 4.18 -5.67
N LEU A 53 11.39 5.44 -5.85
CA LEU A 53 10.27 5.82 -6.72
C LEU A 53 10.53 5.58 -8.22
N ALA A 54 11.77 5.24 -8.60
CA ALA A 54 12.12 4.84 -9.97
C ALA A 54 11.57 3.45 -10.35
N SER A 55 11.20 2.64 -9.36
CA SER A 55 10.59 1.32 -9.60
C SER A 55 9.08 1.46 -9.79
N GLU A 56 8.52 0.64 -10.68
CA GLU A 56 7.07 0.58 -10.87
C GLU A 56 6.40 -0.08 -9.64
N PRO A 57 5.37 0.54 -9.06
CA PRO A 57 4.70 -0.01 -7.89
C PRO A 57 3.63 -1.06 -8.27
N ASP A 58 3.39 -2.02 -7.37
CA ASP A 58 2.48 -3.16 -7.59
C ASP A 58 0.97 -2.81 -7.48
N ASN A 59 0.56 -1.60 -7.87
CA ASN A 59 -0.80 -1.09 -7.65
C ASN A 59 -1.87 -2.01 -8.28
N GLU A 60 -1.59 -2.56 -9.48
CA GLU A 60 -2.51 -3.47 -10.16
C GLU A 60 -2.71 -4.79 -9.39
N ALA A 61 -1.64 -5.35 -8.82
CA ALA A 61 -1.72 -6.57 -8.03
C ALA A 61 -2.62 -6.37 -6.79
N PHE A 62 -2.44 -5.26 -6.08
CA PHE A 62 -3.29 -4.88 -4.96
C PHE A 62 -4.75 -4.65 -5.39
N GLY A 63 -4.97 -3.96 -6.51
CA GLY A 63 -6.31 -3.78 -7.07
C GLY A 63 -7.02 -5.12 -7.34
N ASN A 64 -6.31 -6.08 -7.93
CA ASN A 64 -6.84 -7.41 -8.20
C ASN A 64 -7.15 -8.20 -6.91
N TRP A 65 -6.36 -8.05 -5.86
CA TRP A 65 -6.66 -8.64 -4.54
C TRP A 65 -7.89 -8.02 -3.91
N MET A 66 -8.04 -6.69 -3.96
CA MET A 66 -9.23 -6.00 -3.46
C MET A 66 -10.50 -6.44 -4.21
N ILE A 67 -10.44 -6.54 -5.54
CA ILE A 67 -11.56 -7.05 -6.35
C ILE A 67 -11.92 -8.48 -5.95
N SER A 68 -10.91 -9.34 -5.77
CA SER A 68 -11.11 -10.73 -5.37
C SER A 68 -11.77 -10.84 -3.99
N PHE A 69 -11.31 -10.04 -3.03
CA PHE A 69 -11.91 -9.95 -1.70
C PHE A 69 -13.37 -9.48 -1.75
N LEU A 70 -13.66 -8.39 -2.48
CA LEU A 70 -15.03 -7.88 -2.61
C LEU A 70 -15.97 -8.90 -3.28
N ARG A 71 -15.49 -9.62 -4.29
CA ARG A 71 -16.26 -10.70 -4.91
C ARG A 71 -16.57 -11.84 -3.94
N GLU A 72 -15.63 -12.18 -3.06
CA GLU A 72 -15.85 -13.19 -2.02
C GLU A 72 -16.84 -12.68 -0.97
N ALA A 73 -16.69 -11.45 -0.49
CA ALA A 73 -17.62 -10.80 0.43
C ALA A 73 -19.06 -10.83 -0.08
N ILE A 74 -19.27 -10.48 -1.37
CA ILE A 74 -20.60 -10.52 -2.00
C ILE A 74 -21.15 -11.95 -2.09
N ARG A 75 -20.30 -12.96 -2.33
CA ARG A 75 -20.75 -14.37 -2.37
C ARG A 75 -21.14 -14.88 -1.00
N SER A 76 -20.35 -14.56 0.03
CA SER A 76 -20.61 -14.99 1.41
C SER A 76 -21.86 -14.36 2.01
N ASP A 77 -22.28 -13.18 1.52
CA ASP A 77 -23.47 -12.46 1.97
C ASP A 77 -24.77 -12.91 1.26
N ARG A 78 -24.68 -13.78 0.25
CA ARG A 78 -25.88 -14.37 -0.36
C ARG A 78 -26.48 -15.45 0.56
N PRO A 79 -27.81 -15.42 0.78
CA PRO A 79 -28.51 -16.44 1.56
C PRO A 79 -28.49 -17.82 0.90
#